data_AF-A0A848X4G3-F1
#
_entry.id   AF-A0A848X4G3-F1
#
_cell.length_a   1.000
_cell.length_b   1.000
_cell.length_c   1.000
_cell.angle_alpha   90.00
_cell.angle_beta   90.00
_cell.angle_gamma   90.00
#
_symmetry.space_group_name_H-M   'P 1'
#
loop_
_entity.id
_entity.type
_entity.pdbx_description
1 polymer ?
#
loop_
_entity_poly.entity_id
_entity_poly.type
_entity_poly.pdbx_seq_one_letter_code
_entity_poly.pdbx_strand_id
1 'polypeptide(L)'
;LDPSQPEVYGTIAAAEFGRREWRRALEAAERGLAFDAEHVTCNNLRAMALVRLGRKSEAGATMDATLARDPHDSVSHANMGWTKLEQGERKEAMAHFREALRIDPGNGWARSGLVEAIKAGNPVYAIMLKYFLWMGKLSSRTMWMIVLGGYVAYRFLRQLAADPRWTPWVIPLIIAYVGFVLLSWLAAPLFDLALFLHPMGKHALDDDARTRAALVGGALGLALVAGGLSFVVSDSYQLVILALVSGVLSIPLSAIHVCAEGWPRRAMAGIAGALAAVGFSAWIGLGLFQPTEESAAETLSLAALILFFLGIFVSQFAANWLATRQLTR
;
A
#
# COMPACT_ATOMS: atom_id res chain seq x y z
N LEU A 1 2.74 16.69 36.55
CA LEU A 1 1.85 15.55 36.19
C LEU A 1 2.11 14.47 37.20
N ASP A 2 1.07 14.00 37.89
CA ASP A 2 1.19 12.98 38.92
C ASP A 2 1.57 11.61 38.30
N PRO A 3 2.73 11.01 38.64
CA PRO A 3 3.21 9.78 38.01
C PRO A 3 2.35 8.52 38.24
N SER A 4 1.33 8.60 39.11
CA SER A 4 0.42 7.49 39.46
C SER A 4 -0.90 7.47 38.70
N GLN A 5 -1.05 8.30 37.65
CA GLN A 5 -2.28 8.34 36.87
C GLN A 5 -2.20 7.44 35.62
N PRO A 6 -3.18 6.54 35.39
CA PRO A 6 -3.20 5.63 34.25
C PRO A 6 -3.17 6.37 32.90
N GLU A 7 -3.64 7.61 32.84
CA GLU A 7 -3.59 8.51 31.68
C GLU A 7 -2.15 8.79 31.23
N VAL A 8 -1.21 8.94 32.17
CA VAL A 8 0.21 9.15 31.86
C VAL A 8 0.77 7.92 31.16
N TYR A 9 0.47 6.73 31.69
CA TYR A 9 0.91 5.46 31.10
C TYR A 9 0.25 5.19 29.75
N GLY A 10 -1.03 5.55 29.57
CA GLY A 10 -1.69 5.51 28.26
C GLY A 10 -0.99 6.42 27.24
N THR A 11 -0.57 7.61 27.65
CA THR A 11 0.17 8.54 26.78
C THR A 11 1.56 7.99 26.42
N ILE A 12 2.28 7.41 27.39
CA ILE A 12 3.57 6.74 27.15
C ILE A 12 3.39 5.56 26.19
N ALA A 13 2.38 4.72 26.42
CA ALA A 13 2.09 3.59 25.57
C ALA A 13 1.77 4.02 24.12
N ALA A 14 1.01 5.11 23.95
CA ALA A 14 0.74 5.68 22.63
C ALA A 14 2.01 6.20 21.95
N ALA A 15 2.88 6.89 22.70
CA ALA A 15 4.14 7.41 22.19
C ALA A 15 5.10 6.28 21.75
N GLU A 16 5.25 5.25 22.58
CA GLU A 16 6.06 4.06 22.26
C GLU A 16 5.46 3.25 21.10
N PHE A 17 4.13 3.17 21.02
CA PHE A 17 3.45 2.55 19.88
C PHE A 17 3.75 3.31 18.58
N GLY A 18 3.69 4.64 18.60
CA GLY A 18 4.07 5.49 17.47
C GLY A 18 5.53 5.31 17.03
N ARG A 19 6.43 5.03 17.98
CA ARG A 19 7.84 4.70 17.72
C ARG A 19 8.08 3.28 17.22
N ARG A 20 7.03 2.46 17.10
CA ARG A 20 7.09 1.02 16.76
C ARG A 20 7.79 0.16 17.82
N GLU A 21 7.93 0.67 19.05
CA GLU A 21 8.51 -0.06 20.18
C GLU A 21 7.42 -0.89 20.87
N TRP A 22 6.89 -1.89 20.17
CA TRP A 22 5.68 -2.62 20.55
C TRP A 22 5.74 -3.24 21.96
N ARG A 23 6.92 -3.70 22.38
CA ARG A 23 7.12 -4.26 23.73
C ARG A 23 7.00 -3.18 24.81
N ARG A 24 7.64 -2.02 24.59
CA ARG A 24 7.59 -0.90 25.54
C ARG A 24 6.20 -0.29 25.61
N ALA A 25 5.49 -0.25 24.46
CA ALA A 25 4.09 0.15 24.41
C ALA A 25 3.21 -0.78 25.25
N LEU A 26 3.42 -2.10 25.13
CA LEU A 26 2.70 -3.09 25.94
C LEU A 26 3.00 -2.92 27.44
N GLU A 27 4.28 -2.82 27.82
CA GLU A 27 4.70 -2.65 29.22
C GLU A 27 4.16 -1.35 29.84
N ALA A 28 4.11 -0.26 29.06
CA ALA A 28 3.52 0.99 29.51
C ALA A 28 2.01 0.86 29.71
N ALA A 29 1.30 0.23 28.76
CA ALA A 29 -0.12 -0.01 28.87
C ALA A 29 -0.46 -0.89 30.09
N GLU A 30 0.30 -1.97 30.30
CA GLU A 30 0.12 -2.87 31.46
C GLU A 30 0.41 -2.18 32.80
N ARG A 31 1.40 -1.26 32.85
CA ARG A 31 1.63 -0.44 34.04
C ARG A 31 0.46 0.51 34.33
N GLY A 32 -0.12 1.13 33.31
CA GLY A 32 -1.35 1.92 33.47
C GLY A 32 -2.50 1.08 34.01
N LEU A 33 -2.67 -0.13 33.46
CA LEU A 33 -3.70 -1.08 33.90
C LEU A 33 -3.49 -1.62 35.31
N ALA A 34 -2.29 -1.55 35.86
CA ALA A 34 -2.03 -1.90 37.26
C ALA A 34 -2.60 -0.86 38.23
N PHE A 35 -2.76 0.40 37.81
CA PHE A 35 -3.42 1.45 38.59
C PHE A 35 -4.93 1.46 38.36
N ASP A 36 -5.36 1.27 37.12
CA ASP A 36 -6.76 1.15 36.73
C ASP A 36 -6.93 0.08 35.66
N ALA A 37 -7.39 -1.10 36.07
CA ALA A 37 -7.60 -2.25 35.19
C ALA A 37 -8.68 -2.03 34.12
N GLU A 38 -9.48 -0.97 34.24
CA GLU A 38 -10.59 -0.67 33.34
C GLU A 38 -10.27 0.47 32.39
N HIS A 39 -9.08 1.09 32.50
CA HIS A 39 -8.70 2.25 31.71
C HIS A 39 -8.71 1.93 30.19
N VAL A 40 -9.73 2.45 29.50
CA VAL A 40 -10.05 2.14 28.09
C VAL A 40 -8.87 2.37 27.16
N THR A 41 -8.18 3.51 27.26
CA THR A 41 -7.01 3.81 26.40
C THR A 41 -5.87 2.82 26.61
N CYS A 42 -5.66 2.35 27.84
CA CYS A 42 -4.57 1.41 28.14
C CYS A 42 -4.92 0.02 27.63
N ASN A 43 -6.17 -0.43 27.79
CA ASN A 43 -6.66 -1.67 27.21
C ASN A 43 -6.59 -1.66 25.67
N ASN A 44 -6.98 -0.55 25.04
CA ASN A 44 -6.86 -0.34 23.59
C ASN A 44 -5.41 -0.43 23.11
N LEU A 45 -4.49 0.29 23.76
CA LEU A 45 -3.07 0.26 23.40
C LEU A 45 -2.42 -1.10 23.68
N ARG A 46 -2.83 -1.79 24.75
CA ARG A 46 -2.41 -3.16 25.05
C ARG A 46 -2.82 -4.11 23.93
N ALA A 47 -4.09 -4.10 23.51
CA ALA A 47 -4.56 -4.94 22.41
C ALA A 47 -3.82 -4.65 21.10
N MET A 48 -3.66 -3.36 20.73
CA MET A 48 -2.90 -2.97 19.55
C MET A 48 -1.45 -3.46 19.60
N ALA A 49 -0.76 -3.32 20.74
CA ALA A 49 0.60 -3.79 20.92
C ALA A 49 0.70 -5.33 20.84
N LEU A 50 -0.24 -6.05 21.46
CA LEU A 50 -0.32 -7.52 21.38
C LEU A 50 -0.49 -8.02 19.95
N VAL A 51 -1.34 -7.36 19.14
CA VAL A 51 -1.49 -7.67 17.71
C VAL A 51 -0.17 -7.50 16.96
N ARG A 52 0.57 -6.41 17.20
CA ARG A 52 1.87 -6.15 16.57
C ARG A 52 2.94 -7.17 17.00
N LEU A 53 2.85 -7.66 18.23
CA LEU A 53 3.71 -8.72 18.77
C LEU A 53 3.29 -10.13 18.34
N GLY A 54 2.21 -10.29 17.57
CA GLY A 54 1.70 -11.59 17.13
C GLY A 54 0.87 -12.35 18.18
N ARG A 55 0.64 -11.76 19.35
CA ARG A 55 -0.16 -12.31 20.47
C ARG A 55 -1.65 -12.04 20.25
N LYS A 56 -2.19 -12.48 19.11
CA LYS A 56 -3.53 -12.13 18.62
C LYS A 56 -4.65 -12.63 19.53
N SER A 57 -4.50 -13.80 20.15
CA SER A 57 -5.52 -14.37 21.03
C SER A 57 -5.66 -13.55 22.31
N GLU A 58 -4.54 -13.10 22.89
CA GLU A 58 -4.53 -12.24 24.06
C GLU A 58 -5.10 -10.85 23.76
N ALA A 59 -4.82 -10.32 22.57
CA ALA A 59 -5.44 -9.08 22.10
C ALA A 59 -6.97 -9.23 22.05
N GLY A 60 -7.46 -10.36 21.50
CA GLY A 60 -8.89 -10.67 21.45
C GLY A 60 -9.53 -10.70 22.83
N ALA A 61 -8.97 -11.48 23.75
CA ALA A 61 -9.45 -11.56 25.14
C ALA A 61 -9.45 -10.18 25.85
N THR A 62 -8.46 -9.33 25.57
CA THR A 62 -8.40 -7.97 26.12
C THR A 62 -9.57 -7.13 25.60
N MET A 63 -9.85 -7.20 24.31
CA MET A 63 -10.94 -6.45 23.69
C MET A 63 -12.32 -7.02 24.08
N ASP A 64 -12.46 -8.33 24.24
CA ASP A 64 -13.69 -8.96 24.74
C ASP A 64 -14.02 -8.43 26.15
N ALA A 65 -13.03 -8.40 27.05
CA ALA A 65 -13.21 -7.87 28.41
C ALA A 65 -13.52 -6.36 28.41
N THR A 66 -12.92 -5.60 27.49
CA THR A 66 -13.17 -4.15 27.35
C THR A 66 -14.58 -3.89 26.85
N LEU A 67 -15.03 -4.60 25.82
CA LEU A 67 -16.37 -4.48 25.24
C LEU A 67 -17.48 -5.04 26.12
N ALA A 68 -17.18 -6.03 26.97
CA ALA A 68 -18.14 -6.51 27.97
C ALA A 68 -18.49 -5.44 29.02
N ARG A 69 -17.56 -4.52 29.28
CA ARG A 69 -17.73 -3.41 30.24
C ARG A 69 -18.32 -2.17 29.59
N ASP A 70 -17.77 -1.77 28.44
CA ASP A 70 -18.29 -0.68 27.64
C ASP A 70 -18.62 -1.16 26.21
N PRO A 71 -19.85 -1.65 25.98
CA PRO A 71 -20.30 -2.07 24.65
C PRO A 71 -20.47 -0.91 23.67
N HIS A 72 -20.33 0.35 24.11
CA HIS A 72 -20.58 1.53 23.29
C HIS A 72 -19.30 2.33 22.99
N ASP A 73 -18.10 1.77 23.25
CA ASP A 73 -16.85 2.39 22.83
C ASP A 73 -16.52 2.06 21.36
N SER A 74 -16.58 3.08 20.50
CA SER A 74 -16.29 2.92 19.08
C SER A 74 -14.84 2.49 18.82
N VAL A 75 -13.90 2.92 19.66
CA VAL A 75 -12.46 2.62 19.50
C VAL A 75 -12.19 1.16 19.83
N SER A 76 -12.77 0.63 20.92
CA SER A 76 -12.69 -0.78 21.29
C SER A 76 -13.28 -1.69 20.22
N HIS A 77 -14.44 -1.33 19.65
CA HIS A 77 -15.01 -2.06 18.51
C HIS A 77 -14.07 -2.04 17.30
N ALA A 78 -13.46 -0.90 16.96
CA ALA A 78 -12.50 -0.83 15.87
C ALA A 78 -11.26 -1.72 16.13
N ASN A 79 -10.71 -1.70 17.34
CA ASN A 79 -9.54 -2.50 17.71
C ASN A 79 -9.82 -4.01 17.72
N MET A 80 -11.02 -4.42 18.15
CA MET A 80 -11.48 -5.80 18.00
C MET A 80 -11.57 -6.18 16.52
N GLY A 81 -12.14 -5.31 15.68
CA GLY A 81 -12.23 -5.52 14.24
C GLY A 81 -10.85 -5.79 13.60
N TRP A 82 -9.85 -4.98 13.94
CA TRP A 82 -8.47 -5.17 13.47
C TRP A 82 -7.84 -6.45 14.00
N THR A 83 -8.11 -6.81 15.25
CA THR A 83 -7.64 -8.06 15.86
C THR A 83 -8.19 -9.28 15.12
N LYS A 84 -9.50 -9.28 14.85
CA LYS A 84 -10.19 -10.33 14.07
C LYS A 84 -9.69 -10.40 12.63
N LEU A 85 -9.45 -9.26 11.99
CA LEU A 85 -8.90 -9.21 10.63
C LEU A 85 -7.50 -9.83 10.58
N GLU A 86 -6.66 -9.55 11.57
CA GLU A 86 -5.34 -10.17 11.72
C GLU A 86 -5.42 -11.67 11.99
N GLN A 87 -6.44 -12.15 12.68
CA GLN A 87 -6.71 -13.59 12.86
C GLN A 87 -7.23 -14.26 11.58
N GLY A 88 -7.62 -13.48 10.56
CA GLY A 88 -8.23 -13.98 9.32
C GLY A 88 -9.75 -14.12 9.42
N GLU A 89 -10.35 -13.72 10.53
CA GLU A 89 -11.78 -13.79 10.84
C GLU A 89 -12.53 -12.58 10.24
N ARG A 90 -12.47 -12.48 8.91
CA ARG A 90 -12.94 -11.32 8.13
C ARG A 90 -14.40 -10.94 8.42
N LYS A 91 -15.30 -11.92 8.55
CA LYS A 91 -16.73 -11.64 8.77
C LYS A 91 -16.98 -10.97 10.12
N GLU A 92 -16.32 -11.47 11.17
CA GLU A 92 -16.39 -10.89 12.52
C GLU A 92 -15.73 -9.52 12.56
N ALA A 93 -14.60 -9.36 11.89
CA ALA A 93 -13.95 -8.05 11.74
C ALA A 93 -14.91 -6.99 11.16
N MET A 94 -15.60 -7.33 10.07
CA MET A 94 -16.59 -6.44 9.45
C MET A 94 -17.75 -6.09 10.39
N ALA A 95 -18.20 -7.03 11.22
CA ALA A 95 -19.27 -6.77 12.19
C ALA A 95 -18.84 -5.74 13.23
N HIS A 96 -17.65 -5.91 13.82
CA HIS A 96 -17.11 -4.94 14.79
C HIS A 96 -16.84 -3.57 14.16
N PHE A 97 -16.31 -3.50 12.93
CA PHE A 97 -16.12 -2.21 12.27
C PHE A 97 -17.44 -1.48 11.97
N ARG A 98 -18.50 -2.22 11.59
CA ARG A 98 -19.82 -1.63 11.40
C ARG A 98 -20.40 -1.10 12.71
N GLU A 99 -20.20 -1.82 13.81
CA GLU A 99 -20.67 -1.38 15.11
C GLU A 99 -19.93 -0.13 15.59
N ALA A 100 -18.61 -0.07 15.41
CA ALA A 100 -17.82 1.15 15.65
C ALA A 100 -18.36 2.35 14.86
N LEU A 101 -18.69 2.16 13.57
CA LEU A 101 -19.24 3.21 12.71
C LEU A 101 -20.70 3.55 13.00
N ARG A 102 -21.45 2.64 13.61
CA ARG A 102 -22.82 2.89 14.10
C ARG A 102 -22.78 3.79 15.33
N ILE A 103 -21.84 3.54 16.23
CA ILE A 103 -21.62 4.33 17.46
C ILE A 103 -21.04 5.70 17.10
N ASP A 104 -19.97 5.72 16.30
CA ASP A 104 -19.31 6.94 15.85
C ASP A 104 -19.06 6.88 14.32
N PRO A 105 -19.93 7.52 13.51
CA PRO A 105 -19.72 7.63 12.07
C PRO A 105 -18.42 8.35 11.67
N GLY A 106 -17.84 9.16 12.58
CA GLY A 106 -16.58 9.87 12.40
C GLY A 106 -15.33 9.01 12.61
N ASN A 107 -15.48 7.77 13.06
CA ASN A 107 -14.35 6.89 13.36
C ASN A 107 -13.60 6.45 12.09
N GLY A 108 -12.58 7.23 11.71
CA GLY A 108 -11.73 6.95 10.55
C GLY A 108 -11.00 5.61 10.64
N TRP A 109 -10.58 5.20 11.84
CA TRP A 109 -9.90 3.92 12.06
C TRP A 109 -10.78 2.71 11.75
N ALA A 110 -12.06 2.77 12.14
CA ALA A 110 -13.06 1.77 11.80
C ALA A 110 -13.42 1.78 10.32
N ARG A 111 -13.53 2.97 9.71
CA ARG A 111 -13.79 3.12 8.27
C ARG A 111 -12.70 2.48 7.43
N SER A 112 -11.43 2.79 7.72
CA SER A 112 -10.29 2.15 7.07
C SER A 112 -10.29 0.64 7.29
N GLY A 113 -10.52 0.18 8.52
CA GLY A 113 -10.61 -1.25 8.83
C GLY A 113 -11.71 -2.00 8.08
N LEU A 114 -12.90 -1.39 7.92
CA LEU A 114 -13.99 -1.96 7.16
C LEU A 114 -13.63 -2.10 5.67
N VAL A 115 -13.00 -1.08 5.10
CA VAL A 115 -12.51 -1.11 3.71
C VAL A 115 -11.50 -2.25 3.54
N GLU A 116 -10.53 -2.37 4.45
CA GLU A 116 -9.54 -3.45 4.44
C GLU A 116 -10.18 -4.83 4.55
N ALA A 117 -11.18 -4.99 5.44
CA ALA A 117 -11.90 -6.23 5.60
C ALA A 117 -12.74 -6.59 4.37
N ILE A 118 -13.33 -5.61 3.67
CA ILE A 118 -14.02 -5.83 2.39
C ILE A 118 -13.01 -6.23 1.31
N LYS A 119 -11.88 -5.53 1.22
CA LYS A 119 -10.81 -5.83 0.25
C LYS A 119 -10.25 -7.25 0.48
N ALA A 120 -10.13 -7.71 1.73
CA ALA A 120 -9.77 -9.09 2.09
C ALA A 120 -10.80 -10.14 1.65
N GLY A 121 -11.93 -9.71 1.07
CA GLY A 121 -12.80 -10.46 0.17
C GLY A 121 -12.06 -11.23 -0.92
N ASN A 122 -11.11 -10.54 -1.55
CA ASN A 122 -10.39 -10.99 -2.73
C ASN A 122 -9.15 -11.82 -2.33
N PRO A 123 -8.94 -13.02 -2.92
CA PRO A 123 -7.83 -13.89 -2.54
C PRO A 123 -6.46 -13.27 -2.80
N VAL A 124 -6.30 -12.50 -3.89
CA VAL A 124 -5.06 -11.79 -4.21
C VAL A 124 -4.80 -10.70 -3.17
N TYR A 125 -5.83 -9.94 -2.79
CA TYR A 125 -5.69 -8.96 -1.72
C TYR A 125 -5.36 -9.60 -0.39
N ALA A 126 -6.00 -10.71 -0.05
CA ALA A 126 -5.76 -11.38 1.22
C ALA A 126 -4.29 -11.79 1.37
N ILE A 127 -3.64 -12.23 0.29
CA ILE A 127 -2.20 -12.53 0.28
C ILE A 127 -1.39 -11.24 0.47
N MET A 128 -1.72 -10.17 -0.26
CA MET A 128 -1.02 -8.88 -0.13
C MET A 128 -1.18 -8.25 1.26
N LEU A 129 -2.39 -8.27 1.81
CA LEU A 129 -2.69 -7.75 3.13
C LEU A 129 -1.92 -8.51 4.20
N LYS A 130 -1.89 -9.86 4.14
CA LYS A 130 -1.06 -10.66 5.05
C LYS A 130 0.41 -10.27 4.97
N TYR A 131 0.93 -10.08 3.75
CA TYR A 131 2.29 -9.61 3.54
C TYR A 131 2.53 -8.21 4.12
N PHE A 132 1.66 -7.23 3.86
CA PHE A 132 1.82 -5.87 4.36
C PHE A 132 1.71 -5.78 5.88
N LEU A 133 0.76 -6.51 6.48
CA LEU A 133 0.62 -6.61 7.93
C LEU A 133 1.85 -7.25 8.56
N TRP A 134 2.41 -8.29 7.93
CA TRP A 134 3.66 -8.90 8.37
C TRP A 134 4.85 -7.93 8.25
N MET A 135 5.02 -7.29 7.08
CA MET A 135 6.08 -6.29 6.85
C MET A 135 5.99 -5.11 7.84
N GLY A 136 4.78 -4.67 8.19
CA GLY A 136 4.55 -3.60 9.16
C GLY A 136 5.01 -3.92 10.58
N LYS A 137 5.17 -5.21 10.93
CA LYS A 137 5.68 -5.67 12.23
C LYS A 137 7.20 -5.64 12.30
N LEU A 138 7.89 -5.62 11.15
CA LEU A 138 9.34 -5.69 11.08
C LEU A 138 10.00 -4.33 11.37
N SER A 139 11.23 -4.38 11.90
CA SER A 139 12.07 -3.20 12.05
C SER A 139 12.49 -2.66 10.68
N SER A 140 12.80 -1.36 10.61
CA SER A 140 13.27 -0.73 9.36
C SER A 140 14.50 -1.42 8.76
N ARG A 141 15.44 -1.89 9.60
CA ARG A 141 16.63 -2.62 9.14
C ARG A 141 16.26 -3.96 8.50
N THR A 142 15.37 -4.71 9.13
CA THR A 142 14.91 -6.01 8.64
C THR A 142 14.17 -5.87 7.31
N MET A 143 13.31 -4.86 7.19
CA MET A 143 12.62 -4.53 5.95
C MET A 143 13.62 -4.24 4.81
N TRP A 144 14.64 -3.42 5.05
CA TRP A 144 15.68 -3.16 4.06
C TRP A 144 16.50 -4.41 3.70
N MET A 145 16.81 -5.29 4.65
CA MET A 145 17.49 -6.56 4.37
C MET A 145 16.66 -7.46 3.45
N ILE A 146 15.33 -7.52 3.64
CA ILE A 146 14.43 -8.29 2.77
C ILE A 146 14.42 -7.71 1.35
N VAL A 147 14.32 -6.38 1.22
CA VAL A 147 14.32 -5.71 -0.09
C VAL A 147 15.65 -5.94 -0.83
N LEU A 148 16.78 -5.74 -0.15
CA LEU A 148 18.10 -5.96 -0.74
C LEU A 148 18.34 -7.43 -1.06
N GLY A 149 17.91 -8.33 -0.17
CA GLY A 149 17.97 -9.78 -0.37
C GLY A 149 17.16 -10.23 -1.58
N GLY A 150 15.96 -9.68 -1.78
CA GLY A 150 15.15 -9.90 -2.97
C GLY A 150 15.84 -9.46 -4.26
N TYR A 151 16.52 -8.31 -4.25
CA TYR A 151 17.30 -7.85 -5.40
C TYR A 151 18.50 -8.77 -5.71
N VAL A 152 19.25 -9.19 -4.69
CA VAL A 152 20.37 -10.13 -4.85
C VAL A 152 19.87 -11.48 -5.38
N ALA A 153 18.76 -11.99 -4.83
CA ALA A 153 18.11 -13.21 -5.30
C ALA A 153 17.66 -13.07 -6.76
N TYR A 154 17.03 -11.96 -7.14
CA TYR A 154 16.68 -11.68 -8.53
C TYR A 154 17.90 -11.70 -9.46
N ARG A 155 19.01 -11.06 -9.06
CA ARG A 155 20.27 -11.05 -9.84
C ARG A 155 20.81 -12.48 -10.03
N PHE A 156 20.79 -13.27 -8.97
CA PHE A 156 21.21 -14.67 -9.02
C PHE A 156 20.30 -15.53 -9.89
N LEU A 157 18.98 -15.39 -9.78
CA LEU A 157 18.01 -16.06 -10.65
C LEU A 157 18.24 -15.68 -12.11
N ARG A 158 18.48 -14.39 -12.41
CA ARG A 158 18.79 -13.96 -13.78
C ARG A 158 20.07 -14.61 -14.33
N GLN A 159 21.07 -14.80 -13.48
CA GLN A 159 22.29 -15.49 -13.84
C GLN A 159 22.06 -16.99 -14.08
N LEU A 160 21.25 -17.65 -13.25
CA LEU A 160 20.84 -19.05 -13.46
C LEU A 160 20.06 -19.24 -14.76
N ALA A 161 19.20 -18.28 -15.10
CA ALA A 161 18.40 -18.33 -16.33
C ALA A 161 19.24 -18.23 -17.61
N ALA A 162 20.52 -17.86 -17.53
CA ALA A 162 21.44 -17.82 -18.66
C ALA A 162 21.78 -19.22 -19.19
N ASP A 163 21.68 -20.25 -18.36
CA ASP A 163 21.77 -21.65 -18.80
C ASP A 163 20.38 -22.14 -19.24
N PRO A 164 20.20 -22.55 -20.52
CA PRO A 164 18.94 -23.05 -21.06
C PRO A 164 18.28 -24.18 -20.26
N ARG A 165 19.05 -24.95 -19.48
CA ARG A 165 18.54 -26.03 -18.63
C ARG A 165 17.63 -25.53 -17.51
N TRP A 166 17.95 -24.37 -16.93
CA TRP A 166 17.22 -23.79 -15.80
C TRP A 166 16.15 -22.80 -16.23
N THR A 167 16.24 -22.25 -17.45
CA THR A 167 15.34 -21.24 -17.99
C THR A 167 13.85 -21.55 -17.80
N PRO A 168 13.33 -22.77 -18.09
CA PRO A 168 11.91 -23.07 -17.94
C PRO A 168 11.38 -22.97 -16.50
N TRP A 169 12.25 -23.15 -15.52
CA TRP A 169 11.91 -23.13 -14.09
C TRP A 169 12.14 -21.75 -13.48
N VAL A 170 13.20 -21.06 -13.93
CA VAL A 170 13.63 -19.78 -13.36
C VAL A 170 12.84 -18.60 -13.92
N ILE A 171 12.48 -18.61 -15.21
CA ILE A 171 11.72 -17.50 -15.82
C ILE A 171 10.35 -17.31 -15.15
N PRO A 172 9.53 -18.36 -14.92
CA PRO A 172 8.28 -18.20 -14.18
C PRO A 172 8.47 -17.62 -12.78
N LEU A 173 9.54 -17.99 -12.09
CA LEU A 173 9.87 -17.46 -10.75
C LEU A 173 10.23 -15.97 -10.81
N ILE A 174 11.02 -15.56 -11.81
CA ILE A 174 11.33 -14.15 -12.05
C ILE A 174 10.05 -13.35 -12.37
N ILE A 175 9.18 -13.87 -13.23
CA ILE A 175 7.90 -13.24 -13.56
C ILE A 175 7.04 -13.09 -12.31
N ALA A 176 6.93 -14.15 -11.49
CA ALA A 176 6.19 -14.11 -10.23
C ALA A 176 6.78 -13.07 -9.25
N TYR A 177 8.11 -13.00 -9.11
CA TYR A 177 8.78 -12.01 -8.27
C TYR A 177 8.54 -10.57 -8.76
N VAL A 178 8.75 -10.30 -10.05
CA VAL A 178 8.51 -8.97 -10.63
C VAL A 178 7.03 -8.59 -10.52
N GLY A 179 6.13 -9.53 -10.80
CA GLY A 179 4.69 -9.36 -10.64
C GLY A 179 4.32 -9.02 -9.19
N PHE A 180 4.92 -9.69 -8.21
CA PHE A 180 4.75 -9.38 -6.79
C PHE A 180 5.25 -7.97 -6.44
N VAL A 181 6.43 -7.58 -6.90
CA VAL A 181 6.99 -6.24 -6.66
C VAL A 181 6.08 -5.16 -7.25
N LEU A 182 5.64 -5.33 -8.51
CA LEU A 182 4.70 -4.41 -9.15
C LEU A 182 3.37 -4.36 -8.41
N LEU A 183 2.84 -5.51 -8.00
CA LEU A 183 1.61 -5.59 -7.21
C LEU A 183 1.77 -4.90 -5.86
N SER A 184 2.95 -4.93 -5.23
CA SER A 184 3.20 -4.23 -3.97
C SER A 184 3.13 -2.70 -4.10
N TRP A 185 3.50 -2.16 -5.27
CA TRP A 185 3.40 -0.73 -5.57
C TRP A 185 2.00 -0.34 -6.04
N LEU A 186 1.34 -1.23 -6.80
CA LEU A 186 0.04 -0.97 -7.40
C LEU A 186 -1.13 -1.46 -6.56
N ALA A 187 -0.91 -2.14 -5.43
CA ALA A 187 -1.98 -2.74 -4.63
C ALA A 187 -3.04 -1.70 -4.28
N ALA A 188 -2.71 -0.69 -3.48
CA ALA A 188 -3.66 0.33 -3.07
C ALA A 188 -4.47 0.92 -4.24
N PRO A 189 -3.86 1.42 -5.33
CA PRO A 189 -4.61 1.96 -6.45
C PRO A 189 -5.43 0.91 -7.23
N LEU A 190 -4.94 -0.33 -7.39
CA LEU A 190 -5.71 -1.41 -8.02
C LEU A 190 -6.95 -1.78 -7.20
N PHE A 191 -6.87 -1.74 -5.88
CA PHE A 191 -8.02 -2.03 -5.02
C PHE A 191 -8.99 -0.87 -4.93
N ASP A 192 -8.51 0.37 -4.96
CA ASP A 192 -9.38 1.54 -5.08
C ASP A 192 -10.14 1.47 -6.42
N LEU A 193 -9.47 1.08 -7.51
CA LEU A 193 -10.12 0.79 -8.79
C LEU A 193 -11.13 -0.37 -8.70
N ALA A 194 -10.77 -1.48 -8.06
CA ALA A 194 -11.68 -2.61 -7.88
C ALA A 194 -12.93 -2.23 -7.07
N LEU A 195 -12.78 -1.42 -6.02
CA LEU A 195 -13.90 -0.89 -5.25
C LEU A 195 -14.73 0.10 -6.07
N PHE A 196 -14.08 0.95 -6.86
CA PHE A 196 -14.74 1.92 -7.73
C PHE A 196 -15.63 1.23 -8.78
N LEU A 197 -15.17 0.11 -9.34
CA LEU A 197 -15.91 -0.72 -10.29
C LEU A 197 -16.99 -1.59 -9.61
N HIS A 198 -16.89 -1.81 -8.29
CA HIS A 198 -17.84 -2.62 -7.55
C HIS A 198 -19.11 -1.84 -7.19
N PRO A 199 -20.34 -2.39 -7.40
CA PRO A 199 -21.60 -1.66 -7.22
C PRO A 199 -21.76 -0.97 -5.86
N MET A 200 -21.36 -1.65 -4.78
CA MET A 200 -21.43 -1.11 -3.41
C MET A 200 -20.08 -0.54 -2.92
N GLY A 201 -18.97 -0.88 -3.60
CA GLY A 201 -17.62 -0.50 -3.16
C GLY A 201 -17.34 0.98 -3.37
N LYS A 202 -17.92 1.56 -4.43
CA LYS A 202 -17.75 2.97 -4.79
C LYS A 202 -18.21 3.97 -3.72
N HIS A 203 -19.09 3.55 -2.81
CA HIS A 203 -19.58 4.39 -1.70
C HIS A 203 -18.66 4.39 -0.48
N ALA A 204 -17.72 3.44 -0.42
CA ALA A 204 -16.72 3.37 0.64
C ALA A 204 -15.47 4.22 0.33
N LEU A 205 -15.32 4.68 -0.92
CA LEU A 205 -14.22 5.52 -1.35
C LEU A 205 -14.48 6.99 -1.01
N ASP A 206 -13.47 7.66 -0.46
CA ASP A 206 -13.44 9.12 -0.40
C ASP A 206 -13.19 9.73 -1.78
N ASP A 207 -13.35 11.06 -1.89
CA ASP A 207 -13.24 11.77 -3.17
C ASP A 207 -11.83 11.67 -3.78
N ASP A 208 -10.80 11.66 -2.94
CA ASP A 208 -9.41 11.47 -3.35
C ASP A 208 -9.19 10.05 -3.91
N ALA A 209 -9.68 9.00 -3.23
CA ALA A 209 -9.59 7.62 -3.67
C ALA A 209 -10.35 7.36 -4.97
N ARG A 210 -11.51 8.00 -5.13
CA ARG A 210 -12.28 7.96 -6.38
C ARG A 210 -11.47 8.55 -7.54
N THR A 211 -10.80 9.69 -7.32
CA THR A 211 -9.98 10.34 -8.34
C THR A 211 -8.73 9.49 -8.66
N ARG A 212 -8.06 8.91 -7.65
CA ARG A 212 -6.96 7.96 -7.86
C ARG A 212 -7.41 6.76 -8.69
N ALA A 213 -8.54 6.15 -8.33
CA ALA A 213 -9.10 5.02 -9.04
C ALA A 213 -9.37 5.34 -10.52
N ALA A 214 -9.95 6.51 -10.82
CA ALA A 214 -10.21 6.93 -12.18
C ALA A 214 -8.91 7.13 -13.00
N LEU A 215 -7.91 7.83 -12.45
CA LEU A 215 -6.63 8.07 -13.12
C LEU A 215 -5.87 6.77 -13.39
N VAL A 216 -5.78 5.90 -12.38
CA VAL A 216 -5.12 4.59 -12.49
C VAL A 216 -5.88 3.69 -13.46
N GLY A 217 -7.22 3.66 -13.37
CA GLY A 217 -8.08 2.88 -14.25
C GLY A 217 -7.94 3.30 -15.71
N GLY A 218 -7.86 4.60 -15.99
CA GLY A 218 -7.60 5.10 -17.34
C GLY A 218 -6.24 4.69 -17.88
N ALA A 219 -5.19 4.83 -17.07
CA ALA A 219 -3.81 4.47 -17.43
C ALA A 219 -3.65 2.97 -17.69
N LEU A 220 -4.18 2.13 -16.79
CA LEU A 220 -4.16 0.66 -16.94
C LEU A 220 -5.09 0.18 -18.05
N GLY A 221 -6.24 0.85 -18.26
CA GLY A 221 -7.14 0.56 -19.36
C GLY A 221 -6.47 0.79 -20.72
N LEU A 222 -5.78 1.93 -20.89
CA LEU A 222 -4.96 2.20 -22.06
C LEU A 222 -3.86 1.15 -22.23
N ALA A 223 -3.22 0.75 -21.13
CA ALA A 223 -2.18 -0.26 -21.15
C ALA A 223 -2.69 -1.62 -21.66
N LEU A 224 -3.85 -2.06 -21.17
CA LEU A 224 -4.47 -3.31 -21.56
C LEU A 224 -4.95 -3.29 -23.01
N VAL A 225 -5.54 -2.18 -23.46
CA VAL A 225 -5.97 -2.04 -24.86
C VAL A 225 -4.76 -2.06 -25.80
N ALA A 226 -3.72 -1.28 -25.51
CA ALA A 226 -2.50 -1.25 -26.31
C ALA A 226 -1.80 -2.61 -26.33
N GLY A 227 -1.64 -3.27 -25.17
CA GLY A 227 -1.04 -4.58 -25.07
C GLY A 227 -1.87 -5.68 -25.73
N GLY A 228 -3.20 -5.61 -25.64
CA GLY A 228 -4.10 -6.54 -26.35
C GLY A 228 -3.99 -6.39 -27.87
N LEU A 229 -3.98 -5.15 -28.36
CA LEU A 229 -3.80 -4.85 -29.78
C LEU A 229 -2.43 -5.30 -30.29
N SER A 230 -1.39 -5.29 -29.46
CA SER A 230 -0.04 -5.74 -29.89
C SER A 230 0.03 -7.25 -30.19
N PHE A 231 -0.90 -8.06 -29.70
CA PHE A 231 -1.00 -9.48 -30.09
C PHE A 231 -1.72 -9.69 -31.42
N VAL A 232 -2.60 -8.75 -31.80
CA VAL A 232 -3.38 -8.81 -33.04
C VAL A 232 -2.63 -8.17 -34.19
N VAL A 233 -1.96 -7.04 -33.93
CA VAL A 233 -1.14 -6.33 -34.90
C VAL A 233 0.28 -6.87 -34.83
N SER A 234 0.65 -7.69 -35.81
CA SER A 234 2.01 -8.25 -35.89
C SER A 234 3.06 -7.13 -35.96
N ASP A 235 4.18 -7.31 -35.25
CA ASP A 235 5.37 -6.44 -35.24
C ASP A 235 5.24 -5.02 -34.65
N SER A 236 4.20 -4.75 -33.84
CA SER A 236 4.01 -3.42 -33.22
C SER A 236 4.65 -3.30 -31.84
N TYR A 237 5.99 -3.27 -31.77
CA TYR A 237 6.74 -2.96 -30.53
C TYR A 237 6.32 -1.61 -29.92
N GLN A 238 5.80 -0.68 -30.74
CA GLN A 238 5.23 0.59 -30.32
C GLN A 238 4.01 0.43 -29.41
N LEU A 239 3.13 -0.54 -29.69
CA LEU A 239 1.97 -0.83 -28.84
C LEU A 239 2.41 -1.43 -27.51
N VAL A 240 3.48 -2.24 -27.50
CA VAL A 240 4.09 -2.77 -26.28
C VAL A 240 4.68 -1.64 -25.44
N ILE A 241 5.40 -0.69 -26.06
CA ILE A 241 5.95 0.48 -25.36
C ILE A 241 4.84 1.36 -24.81
N LEU A 242 3.78 1.63 -25.59
CA LEU A 242 2.61 2.39 -25.13
C LEU A 242 1.96 1.70 -23.92
N ALA A 243 1.78 0.38 -24.00
CA ALA A 243 1.21 -0.40 -22.92
C ALA A 243 2.03 -0.27 -21.64
N LEU A 244 3.34 -0.35 -21.77
CA LEU A 244 4.26 -0.27 -20.66
C LEU A 244 4.40 1.15 -20.09
N VAL A 245 4.50 2.19 -20.92
CA VAL A 245 4.55 3.59 -20.48
C VAL A 245 3.27 3.96 -19.73
N SER A 246 2.10 3.70 -20.33
CA SER A 246 0.80 4.00 -19.72
C SER A 246 0.57 3.18 -18.44
N GLY A 247 0.92 1.90 -18.43
CA GLY A 247 0.78 1.04 -17.26
C GLY A 247 1.63 1.51 -16.08
N VAL A 248 2.90 1.84 -16.33
CA VAL A 248 3.83 2.29 -15.29
C VAL A 248 3.52 3.72 -14.81
N LEU A 249 2.97 4.58 -15.69
CA LEU A 249 2.52 5.93 -15.32
C LEU A 249 1.39 5.94 -14.28
N SER A 250 0.67 4.83 -14.11
CA SER A 250 -0.33 4.69 -13.03
C SER A 250 0.27 4.91 -11.63
N ILE A 251 1.57 4.64 -11.46
CA ILE A 251 2.32 4.78 -10.20
C ILE A 251 2.38 6.25 -9.74
N PRO A 252 3.01 7.19 -10.47
CA PRO A 252 3.04 8.59 -10.07
C PRO A 252 1.65 9.26 -10.11
N LEU A 253 0.74 8.82 -10.98
CA LEU A 253 -0.64 9.33 -11.02
C LEU A 253 -1.40 9.03 -9.72
N SER A 254 -1.21 7.83 -9.16
CA SER A 254 -1.79 7.45 -7.87
C SER A 254 -1.26 8.34 -6.73
N ALA A 255 0.04 8.64 -6.75
CA ALA A 255 0.71 9.39 -5.68
C ALA A 255 0.23 10.86 -5.53
N ILE A 256 -0.38 11.45 -6.57
CA ILE A 256 -0.86 12.84 -6.56
C ILE A 256 -1.81 13.07 -5.38
N HIS A 257 -2.80 12.19 -5.20
CA HIS A 257 -3.83 12.31 -4.16
C HIS A 257 -3.50 11.47 -2.91
N VAL A 258 -2.25 11.02 -2.78
CA VAL A 258 -1.67 10.65 -1.49
C VAL A 258 -1.09 11.90 -0.81
N CYS A 259 -0.64 12.87 -1.62
CA CYS A 259 -0.15 14.15 -1.13
C CYS A 259 -1.30 15.07 -0.69
N ALA A 260 -1.09 15.80 0.41
CA ALA A 260 -2.06 16.78 0.89
C ALA A 260 -2.31 17.90 -0.11
N GLU A 261 -3.50 18.49 0.00
CA GLU A 261 -3.91 19.64 -0.80
C GLU A 261 -2.92 20.81 -0.68
N GLY A 262 -2.83 21.60 -1.75
CA GLY A 262 -1.92 22.73 -1.84
C GLY A 262 -0.67 22.42 -2.66
N TRP A 263 0.48 22.94 -2.23
CA TRP A 263 1.71 22.85 -3.00
C TRP A 263 2.26 21.42 -3.16
N PRO A 264 2.15 20.48 -2.19
CA PRO A 264 2.70 19.13 -2.37
C PRO A 264 1.97 18.35 -3.45
N ARG A 265 0.63 18.39 -3.46
CA ARG A 265 -0.19 17.79 -4.51
C ARG A 265 0.10 18.39 -5.89
N ARG A 266 0.26 19.71 -5.98
CA ARG A 266 0.62 20.39 -7.24
C ARG A 266 2.02 19.99 -7.73
N ALA A 267 2.99 19.87 -6.82
CA ALA A 267 4.33 19.41 -7.15
C ALA A 267 4.31 17.96 -7.67
N MET A 268 3.59 17.06 -6.99
CA MET A 268 3.45 15.67 -7.42
C MET A 268 2.70 15.56 -8.76
N ALA A 269 1.66 16.37 -8.99
CA ALA A 269 0.98 16.45 -10.28
C ALA A 269 1.93 16.94 -11.39
N GLY A 270 2.78 17.93 -11.11
CA GLY A 270 3.82 18.40 -12.02
C GLY A 270 4.84 17.31 -12.38
N ILE A 271 5.31 16.54 -11.38
CA ILE A 271 6.21 15.40 -11.59
C ILE A 271 5.53 14.34 -12.47
N ALA A 272 4.29 13.95 -12.15
CA ALA A 272 3.54 12.97 -12.92
C ALA A 272 3.31 13.43 -14.37
N GLY A 273 2.97 14.71 -14.58
CA GLY A 273 2.80 15.31 -15.90
C GLY A 273 4.10 15.35 -16.71
N ALA A 274 5.22 15.71 -16.09
CA ALA A 274 6.53 15.69 -16.73
C ALA A 274 6.93 14.26 -17.15
N LEU A 275 6.73 13.27 -16.28
CA LEU A 275 6.99 11.87 -16.60
C LEU A 275 6.08 11.38 -17.73
N ALA A 276 4.79 11.75 -17.72
CA ALA A 276 3.89 11.44 -18.83
C ALA A 276 4.43 12.01 -20.15
N ALA A 277 4.83 13.28 -20.17
CA ALA A 277 5.38 13.92 -21.36
C ALA A 277 6.66 13.23 -21.87
N VAL A 278 7.59 12.87 -20.96
CA VAL A 278 8.81 12.14 -21.33
C VAL A 278 8.49 10.73 -21.85
N GLY A 279 7.60 10.00 -21.19
CA GLY A 279 7.21 8.65 -21.61
C GLY A 279 6.49 8.64 -22.97
N PHE A 280 5.51 9.52 -23.17
CA PHE A 280 4.78 9.60 -24.44
C PHE A 280 5.63 10.18 -25.58
N SER A 281 6.56 11.11 -25.31
CA SER A 281 7.51 11.56 -26.34
C SER A 281 8.49 10.46 -26.75
N ALA A 282 8.97 9.65 -25.80
CA ALA A 282 9.77 8.46 -26.12
C ALA A 282 8.99 7.45 -26.99
N TRP A 283 7.72 7.22 -26.65
CA TRP A 283 6.84 6.35 -27.44
C TRP A 283 6.61 6.89 -28.86
N ILE A 284 6.30 8.18 -29.02
CA ILE A 284 6.11 8.82 -30.33
C ILE A 284 7.41 8.79 -31.14
N GLY A 285 8.55 9.05 -30.51
CA GLY A 285 9.86 9.04 -31.17
C GLY A 285 10.21 7.64 -31.71
N LEU A 286 10.09 6.60 -30.89
CA LEU A 286 10.21 5.20 -31.36
C LEU A 286 9.09 4.81 -32.35
N GLY A 287 8.02 5.60 -32.38
CA GLY A 287 6.89 5.55 -33.30
C GLY A 287 7.22 5.89 -34.76
N LEU A 288 8.00 6.97 -34.93
CA LEU A 288 8.13 7.68 -36.20
C LEU A 288 9.34 7.22 -37.03
N PHE A 289 10.32 6.56 -36.43
CA PHE A 289 11.54 6.14 -37.11
C PHE A 289 11.54 4.63 -37.34
N GLN A 290 11.61 4.20 -38.60
CA GLN A 290 11.76 2.79 -38.92
C GLN A 290 13.16 2.30 -38.51
N PRO A 291 13.30 1.04 -38.02
CA PRO A 291 14.52 0.51 -37.42
C PRO A 291 15.68 0.26 -38.41
N THR A 292 15.64 0.88 -39.59
CA THR A 292 16.60 0.63 -40.68
C THR A 292 17.85 1.52 -40.63
N GLU A 293 17.86 2.60 -39.84
CA GLU A 293 19.06 3.40 -39.57
C GLU A 293 19.10 3.86 -38.10
N GLU A 294 20.23 3.63 -37.41
CA GLU A 294 20.54 4.20 -36.09
C GLU A 294 20.51 5.74 -36.18
N SER A 295 19.32 6.30 -35.99
CA SER A 295 19.10 7.74 -36.05
C SER A 295 19.34 8.36 -34.68
N ALA A 296 19.81 9.62 -34.66
CA ALA A 296 19.90 10.40 -33.41
C ALA A 296 18.56 10.45 -32.66
N ALA A 297 17.44 10.37 -33.38
CA ALA A 297 16.10 10.36 -32.81
C ALA A 297 15.74 9.06 -32.10
N GLU A 298 16.17 7.90 -32.61
CA GLU A 298 16.03 6.61 -31.92
C GLU A 298 16.82 6.61 -30.61
N THR A 299 18.09 7.06 -30.65
CA THR A 299 18.94 7.18 -29.46
C THR A 299 18.32 8.12 -28.42
N LEU A 300 17.78 9.27 -28.86
CA LEU A 300 17.11 10.22 -27.97
C LEU A 300 15.84 9.62 -27.35
N SER A 301 15.08 8.84 -28.11
CA SER A 301 13.84 8.22 -27.64
C SER A 301 14.11 7.07 -26.66
N LEU A 302 15.15 6.27 -26.89
CA LEU A 302 15.64 5.29 -25.91
C LEU A 302 16.15 5.95 -24.63
N ALA A 303 16.90 7.05 -24.75
CA ALA A 303 17.35 7.82 -23.59
C ALA A 303 16.16 8.41 -22.81
N ALA A 304 15.14 8.94 -23.51
CA ALA A 304 13.91 9.42 -22.90
C ALA A 304 13.13 8.30 -22.19
N LEU A 305 13.09 7.09 -22.77
CA LEU A 305 12.46 5.93 -22.14
C LEU A 305 13.21 5.50 -20.86
N ILE A 306 14.55 5.50 -20.89
CA ILE A 306 15.37 5.22 -19.69
C ILE A 306 15.13 6.29 -18.62
N LEU A 307 15.13 7.56 -19.00
CA LEU A 307 14.84 8.69 -18.10
C LEU A 307 13.43 8.61 -17.52
N PHE A 308 12.44 8.17 -18.30
CA PHE A 308 11.09 7.92 -17.82
C PHE A 308 11.09 6.88 -16.70
N PHE A 309 11.67 5.70 -16.92
CA PHE A 309 11.70 4.65 -15.90
C PHE A 309 12.48 5.04 -14.65
N LEU A 310 13.64 5.69 -14.82
CA LEU A 310 14.40 6.22 -13.69
C LEU A 310 13.59 7.27 -12.94
N GLY A 311 12.88 8.13 -13.68
CA GLY A 311 12.00 9.15 -13.15
C GLY A 311 10.82 8.57 -12.36
N ILE A 312 10.23 7.47 -12.81
CA ILE A 312 9.19 6.74 -12.06
C ILE A 312 9.74 6.29 -10.70
N PHE A 313 10.94 5.71 -10.68
CA PHE A 313 11.58 5.30 -9.44
C PHE A 313 11.86 6.49 -8.51
N VAL A 314 12.46 7.57 -9.02
CA VAL A 314 12.74 8.79 -8.25
C VAL A 314 11.45 9.43 -7.72
N SER A 315 10.36 9.37 -8.50
CA SER A 315 9.07 9.92 -8.12
C SER A 315 8.48 9.27 -6.86
N GLN A 316 8.83 8.01 -6.55
CA GLN A 316 8.40 7.36 -5.31
C GLN A 316 9.02 8.02 -4.08
N PHE A 317 10.29 8.38 -4.15
CA PHE A 317 10.96 9.13 -3.09
C PHE A 317 10.38 10.53 -2.96
N ALA A 318 10.12 11.20 -4.09
CA ALA A 318 9.46 12.50 -4.10
C ALA A 318 8.06 12.43 -3.47
N ALA A 319 7.24 11.45 -3.85
CA ALA A 319 5.92 11.23 -3.30
C ALA A 319 5.97 11.01 -1.78
N ASN A 320 6.86 10.14 -1.30
CA ASN A 320 7.02 9.87 0.12
C ASN A 320 7.48 11.13 0.89
N TRP A 321 8.44 11.87 0.35
CA TRP A 321 8.91 13.13 0.94
C TRP A 321 7.81 14.19 0.99
N LEU A 322 7.06 14.37 -0.10
CA LEU A 322 5.94 15.31 -0.18
C LEU A 322 4.81 14.93 0.78
N ALA A 323 4.52 13.64 0.94
CA ALA A 323 3.52 13.14 1.88
C ALA A 323 3.91 13.47 3.34
N THR A 324 5.18 13.34 3.72
CA THR A 324 5.62 13.63 5.10
C THR A 324 5.57 15.11 5.50
N ARG A 325 5.54 16.04 4.54
CA ARG A 325 5.43 17.50 4.80
C ARG A 325 4.05 17.93 5.31
N GLN A 326 3.10 16.99 5.39
CA GLN A 326 1.82 17.14 6.10
C GLN A 326 1.98 17.44 7.60
N LEU A 327 3.03 16.93 8.25
CA LEU A 327 3.14 16.92 9.71
C LEU A 327 3.71 18.21 10.35
N THR A 328 4.08 19.20 9.54
CA THR A 328 4.79 20.42 10.02
C THR A 328 3.95 21.70 9.97
N ARG A 329 2.62 21.61 9.96
CA ARG A 329 1.73 22.77 10.13
C ARG A 329 0.65 22.48 11.16
#